data_AF-A0AA96P6S9-F1
#
_entry.id   AF-A0AA96P6S9-F1
#
_cell.length_a   1.000
_cell.length_b   1.000
_cell.length_c   1.000
_cell.angle_alpha   90.00
_cell.angle_beta   90.00
_cell.angle_gamma   90.00
#
_symmetry.space_group_name_H-M   'P 1'
#
loop_
_entity.id
_entity.type
_entity.pdbx_description
1 polymer ?
#
loop_
_entity_poly.entity_id
_entity_poly.type
_entity_poly.pdbx_seq_one_letter_code
_entity_poly.pdbx_strand_id
1 'polypeptide(L)'
;MDALVSTRLAERLEREASLNGAIAAELERQFESAGIALAPVPDVEMPADFVAWCDGIGLPSLPARPAAVALYLMSKSGDMLEQAKAISQVHRARGLSDPTAGAPVATVIYSRSDVKPPRSWSKERWGAFYELPFELQDYLIKRDAQVTAELRRAQSRAAIPKAEINNEIAKH
;
A
#
# COMPACT_ATOMS: atom_id res chain seq x y z
N MET A 1 -48.60 15.19 5.64
CA MET A 1 -47.25 15.60 6.10
C MET A 1 -46.14 15.07 5.20
N ASP A 2 -46.31 13.92 4.52
CA ASP A 2 -45.27 13.32 3.67
C ASP A 2 -44.82 14.15 2.45
N ALA A 3 -45.72 14.92 1.82
CA ALA A 3 -45.37 15.72 0.65
C ALA A 3 -44.32 16.82 0.96
N LEU A 4 -44.44 17.49 2.12
CA LEU A 4 -43.53 18.56 2.54
C LEU A 4 -42.13 18.04 2.92
N VAL A 5 -42.05 16.81 3.44
CA VAL A 5 -40.76 16.16 3.75
C VAL A 5 -40.04 15.76 2.45
N SER A 6 -40.79 15.25 1.47
CA SER A 6 -40.25 14.87 0.16
C SER A 6 -39.68 16.06 -0.63
N THR A 7 -40.40 17.21 -0.64
CA THR A 7 -39.93 18.43 -1.31
C THR A 7 -38.64 18.99 -0.69
N ARG A 8 -38.55 19.02 0.65
CA ARG A 8 -37.33 19.47 1.35
C ARG A 8 -36.12 18.57 1.11
N LEU A 9 -36.35 17.27 0.93
CA LEU A 9 -35.29 16.31 0.62
C LEU A 9 -34.75 16.52 -0.80
N ALA A 10 -35.64 16.76 -1.78
CA ALA A 10 -35.26 17.07 -3.16
C ALA A 10 -34.44 18.35 -3.26
N GLU A 11 -34.88 19.44 -2.62
CA GLU A 11 -34.14 20.71 -2.57
C GLU A 11 -32.75 20.55 -1.92
N ARG A 12 -32.63 19.68 -0.91
CA ARG A 12 -31.36 19.40 -0.26
C ARG A 12 -30.41 18.63 -1.20
N LEU A 13 -30.91 17.63 -1.91
CA LEU A 13 -30.11 16.86 -2.88
C LEU A 13 -29.64 17.74 -4.04
N GLU A 14 -30.48 18.65 -4.54
CA GLU A 14 -30.09 19.62 -5.57
C GLU A 14 -29.02 20.59 -5.07
N ARG A 15 -29.14 21.09 -3.84
CA ARG A 15 -28.09 21.92 -3.23
C ARG A 15 -26.79 21.15 -3.03
N GLU A 16 -26.86 19.91 -2.55
CA GLU A 16 -25.67 19.05 -2.38
C GLU A 16 -24.99 18.76 -3.73
N ALA A 17 -25.77 18.49 -4.79
CA ALA A 17 -25.25 18.31 -6.14
C ALA A 17 -24.60 19.59 -6.70
N SER A 18 -25.24 20.75 -6.50
CA SER A 18 -24.68 22.04 -6.91
C SER A 18 -23.40 22.38 -6.15
N LEU A 19 -23.36 22.12 -4.83
CA LEU A 19 -22.18 22.34 -4.01
C LEU A 19 -21.02 21.43 -4.44
N ASN A 20 -21.31 20.14 -4.69
CA ASN A 20 -20.32 19.18 -5.17
C ASN A 20 -19.76 19.59 -6.54
N GLY A 21 -20.61 20.09 -7.44
CA GLY A 21 -20.18 20.63 -8.73
C GLY A 21 -19.27 21.86 -8.59
N ALA A 22 -19.61 22.79 -7.70
CA ALA A 22 -18.80 23.97 -7.43
C ALA A 22 -17.44 23.62 -6.81
N ILE A 23 -17.42 22.66 -5.87
CA ILE A 23 -16.17 22.15 -5.27
C ILE A 23 -15.28 21.50 -6.33
N ALA A 24 -15.85 20.67 -7.21
CA ALA A 24 -15.10 20.03 -8.28
C ALA A 24 -14.46 21.06 -9.22
N ALA A 25 -15.22 22.06 -9.65
CA ALA A 25 -14.73 23.12 -10.54
C ALA A 25 -13.63 23.99 -9.88
N GLU A 26 -13.76 24.29 -8.58
CA GLU A 26 -12.75 25.05 -7.85
C GLU A 26 -11.47 24.23 -7.65
N LEU A 27 -11.58 22.94 -7.35
CA LEU A 27 -10.43 22.04 -7.28
C LEU A 27 -9.70 21.94 -8.62
N GLU A 28 -10.43 21.81 -9.72
CA GLU A 28 -9.86 21.75 -11.07
C GLU A 28 -9.09 23.04 -11.41
N ARG A 29 -9.69 24.21 -11.14
CA ARG A 29 -9.00 25.51 -11.27
C ARG A 29 -7.74 25.59 -10.40
N GLN A 30 -7.80 25.11 -9.16
CA GLN A 30 -6.64 25.11 -8.26
C GLN A 30 -5.51 24.21 -8.78
N PHE A 31 -5.83 23.01 -9.27
CA PHE A 31 -4.85 22.11 -9.86
C PHE A 31 -4.20 22.71 -11.11
N GLU A 32 -4.99 23.33 -12.00
CA GLU A 32 -4.47 24.06 -13.16
C GLU A 32 -3.55 25.21 -12.75
N SER A 33 -3.96 26.03 -11.78
CA SER A 33 -3.17 27.17 -11.29
C SER A 33 -1.84 26.74 -10.66
N ALA A 34 -1.82 25.56 -10.04
CA ALA A 34 -0.62 24.98 -9.44
C ALA A 34 0.29 24.29 -10.46
N GLY A 35 -0.10 24.22 -11.74
CA GLY A 35 0.62 23.46 -12.77
C GLY A 35 0.65 21.96 -12.49
N ILE A 36 -0.26 21.45 -11.64
CA ILE A 36 -0.38 20.04 -11.31
C ILE A 36 -1.30 19.43 -12.38
N ALA A 37 -0.71 18.92 -13.45
CA ALA A 37 -1.45 18.11 -14.39
C ALA A 37 -1.95 16.84 -13.67
N LEU A 38 -3.27 16.64 -13.62
CA LEU A 38 -3.84 15.34 -13.28
C LEU A 38 -3.29 14.33 -14.29
N ALA A 39 -2.36 13.50 -13.87
CA ALA A 39 -1.88 12.41 -14.69
C ALA A 39 -3.09 11.55 -15.08
N PRO A 40 -3.25 11.19 -16.36
CA PRO A 40 -4.31 10.27 -16.75
C PRO A 40 -4.16 9.02 -15.89
N VAL A 41 -5.26 8.62 -15.24
CA VAL A 41 -5.27 7.37 -14.48
C VAL A 41 -4.91 6.28 -15.48
N PRO A 42 -3.82 5.53 -15.27
CA PRO A 42 -3.48 4.45 -16.19
C PRO A 42 -4.65 3.48 -16.26
N ASP A 43 -4.92 2.94 -17.45
CA ASP A 43 -5.88 1.86 -17.59
C ASP A 43 -5.28 0.61 -16.94
N VAL A 44 -5.51 0.47 -15.63
CA VAL A 44 -5.02 -0.66 -14.85
C VAL A 44 -6.07 -1.75 -14.91
N GLU A 45 -5.74 -2.83 -15.61
CA GLU A 45 -6.56 -4.03 -15.66
C GLU A 45 -6.38 -4.91 -14.43
N MET A 46 -7.43 -5.61 -14.05
CA MET A 46 -7.38 -6.61 -12.98
C MET A 46 -6.47 -7.77 -13.41
N PRO A 47 -5.65 -8.34 -12.50
CA PRO A 47 -4.84 -9.52 -12.83
C PRO A 47 -5.71 -10.63 -13.43
N ALA A 48 -5.39 -11.07 -14.64
CA ALA A 48 -6.20 -12.01 -15.40
C ALA A 48 -6.42 -13.35 -14.67
N ASP A 49 -5.43 -13.77 -13.89
CA ASP A 49 -5.52 -14.95 -13.04
C ASP A 49 -6.48 -14.78 -11.85
N PHE A 50 -6.54 -13.60 -11.25
CA PHE A 50 -7.54 -13.29 -10.23
C PHE A 50 -8.96 -13.25 -10.83
N VAL A 51 -9.10 -12.69 -12.03
CA VAL A 51 -10.38 -12.70 -12.77
C VAL A 51 -10.83 -14.13 -13.04
N ALA A 52 -9.96 -14.95 -13.64
CA ALA A 52 -10.26 -16.36 -13.93
C ALA A 52 -10.58 -17.17 -12.66
N TRP A 53 -9.87 -16.90 -11.56
CA TRP A 53 -10.18 -17.52 -10.26
C TRP A 53 -11.56 -17.11 -9.75
N CYS A 54 -11.90 -15.82 -9.80
CA CYS A 54 -13.20 -15.29 -9.39
C CYS A 54 -14.34 -15.91 -10.22
N ASP A 55 -14.16 -15.99 -11.55
CA ASP A 55 -15.12 -16.61 -12.47
C ASP A 55 -15.33 -18.10 -12.12
N GLY A 56 -14.25 -18.82 -11.80
CA GLY A 56 -14.30 -20.23 -11.41
C GLY A 56 -15.09 -20.53 -10.14
N ILE A 57 -15.24 -19.54 -9.25
CA ILE A 57 -16.01 -19.67 -7.99
C ILE A 57 -17.30 -18.83 -7.98
N GLY A 58 -17.65 -18.21 -9.12
CA GLY A 58 -18.85 -17.40 -9.27
C GLY A 58 -18.86 -16.10 -8.44
N LEU A 59 -17.71 -15.48 -8.22
CA LEU A 59 -17.59 -14.18 -7.53
C LEU A 59 -17.25 -13.05 -8.52
N PRO A 60 -17.72 -11.82 -8.28
CA PRO A 60 -17.28 -10.67 -9.08
C PRO A 60 -15.84 -10.31 -8.75
N SER A 61 -15.03 -10.05 -9.78
CA SER A 61 -13.65 -9.58 -9.64
C SER A 61 -13.56 -8.09 -9.27
N LEU A 62 -14.61 -7.30 -9.52
CA LEU A 62 -14.70 -5.89 -9.17
C LEU A 62 -16.16 -5.45 -8.84
N PRO A 63 -16.41 -4.74 -7.72
CA PRO A 63 -15.49 -4.51 -6.61
C PRO A 63 -15.14 -5.82 -5.90
N ALA A 64 -13.85 -6.06 -5.68
CA ALA A 64 -13.40 -7.28 -5.02
C ALA A 64 -13.74 -7.21 -3.53
N ARG A 65 -14.20 -8.33 -2.97
CA ARG A 65 -14.47 -8.44 -1.53
C ARG A 65 -13.16 -8.79 -0.81
N PRO A 66 -12.82 -8.17 0.34
CA PRO A 66 -11.60 -8.49 1.08
C PRO A 66 -11.43 -9.99 1.38
N ALA A 67 -12.51 -10.68 1.72
CA ALA A 67 -12.50 -12.13 1.95
C ALA A 67 -12.18 -12.94 0.68
N ALA A 68 -12.66 -12.51 -0.49
CA ALA A 68 -12.35 -13.16 -1.77
C ALA A 68 -10.88 -12.99 -2.13
N VAL A 69 -10.33 -11.78 -1.95
CA VAL A 69 -8.89 -11.52 -2.14
C VAL A 69 -8.05 -12.39 -1.19
N ALA A 70 -8.43 -12.48 0.09
CA ALA A 70 -7.71 -13.32 1.05
C ALA A 70 -7.70 -14.79 0.64
N LEU A 71 -8.86 -15.36 0.25
CA LEU A 71 -8.97 -16.73 -0.24
C LEU A 71 -8.14 -16.97 -1.51
N TYR A 72 -8.17 -16.03 -2.45
CA TYR A 72 -7.36 -16.09 -3.65
C TYR A 72 -5.87 -16.19 -3.32
N LEU A 73 -5.37 -15.28 -2.46
CA LEU A 73 -3.97 -15.27 -2.03
C LEU A 73 -3.59 -16.56 -1.28
N MET A 74 -4.50 -17.15 -0.50
CA MET A 74 -4.28 -18.46 0.13
C MET A 74 -4.18 -19.59 -0.90
N SER A 75 -4.98 -19.56 -1.96
CA SER A 75 -5.00 -20.61 -2.99
C SER A 75 -3.81 -20.56 -3.94
N LYS A 76 -3.17 -19.40 -4.07
CA LYS A 76 -2.10 -19.16 -5.04
C LYS A 76 -0.71 -19.48 -4.50
N SER A 77 0.16 -19.96 -5.37
CA SER A 77 1.61 -19.99 -5.16
C SER A 77 2.27 -18.77 -5.79
N GLY A 78 3.31 -18.24 -5.17
CA GLY A 78 4.09 -17.12 -5.70
C GLY A 78 4.04 -15.89 -4.80
N ASP A 79 4.39 -14.74 -5.37
CA ASP A 79 4.48 -13.48 -4.65
C ASP A 79 3.08 -12.90 -4.38
N MET A 80 2.51 -13.25 -3.22
CA MET A 80 1.21 -12.74 -2.76
C MET A 80 1.17 -11.24 -2.66
N LEU A 81 2.32 -10.64 -2.37
CA LEU A 81 2.37 -9.21 -2.20
C LEU A 81 2.16 -8.50 -3.53
N GLU A 82 2.88 -8.94 -4.56
CA GLU A 82 2.74 -8.32 -5.87
C GLU A 82 1.30 -8.45 -6.40
N GLN A 83 0.65 -9.57 -6.09
CA GLN A 83 -0.76 -9.80 -6.40
C GLN A 83 -1.70 -8.86 -5.64
N ALA A 84 -1.50 -8.70 -4.34
CA ALA A 84 -2.29 -7.76 -3.53
C ALA A 84 -2.10 -6.31 -4.02
N LYS A 85 -0.85 -5.90 -4.32
CA LYS A 85 -0.54 -4.58 -4.87
C LYS A 85 -1.27 -4.33 -6.19
N ALA A 86 -1.27 -5.30 -7.10
CA ALA A 86 -1.96 -5.18 -8.38
C ALA A 86 -3.48 -4.99 -8.18
N ILE A 87 -4.11 -5.78 -7.29
CA ILE A 87 -5.54 -5.65 -6.97
C ILE A 87 -5.85 -4.28 -6.33
N SER A 88 -5.02 -3.82 -5.40
CA SER A 88 -5.15 -2.50 -4.76
C SER A 88 -5.05 -1.36 -5.78
N GLN A 89 -4.08 -1.42 -6.70
CA GLN A 89 -3.90 -0.41 -7.75
C GLN A 89 -5.15 -0.26 -8.63
N VAL A 90 -5.78 -1.36 -9.02
CA VAL A 90 -7.01 -1.31 -9.83
C VAL A 90 -8.17 -0.68 -9.07
N HIS A 91 -8.32 -0.97 -7.77
CA HIS A 91 -9.35 -0.34 -6.95
C HIS A 91 -9.10 1.17 -6.81
N ARG A 92 -7.85 1.56 -6.53
CA ARG A 92 -7.46 2.97 -6.42
C ARG A 92 -7.66 3.73 -7.73
N ALA A 93 -7.27 3.13 -8.86
CA ALA A 93 -7.47 3.72 -10.19
C ALA A 93 -8.96 3.97 -10.50
N ARG A 94 -9.85 3.12 -9.99
CA ARG A 94 -11.30 3.24 -10.20
C ARG A 94 -12.04 4.01 -9.09
N GLY A 95 -11.32 4.64 -8.16
CA GLY A 95 -11.91 5.36 -7.04
C GLY A 95 -12.69 4.46 -6.05
N LEU A 96 -12.36 3.17 -6.02
CA LEU A 96 -12.98 2.17 -5.15
C LEU A 96 -12.18 2.01 -3.86
N SER A 97 -12.85 1.51 -2.81
CA SER A 97 -12.19 1.15 -1.56
C SER A 97 -11.17 0.02 -1.79
N ASP A 98 -10.01 0.12 -1.15
CA ASP A 98 -8.95 -0.87 -1.27
C ASP A 98 -9.32 -2.17 -0.51
N PRO A 99 -9.53 -3.30 -1.20
CA PRO A 99 -9.94 -4.54 -0.57
C PRO A 99 -8.78 -5.21 0.19
N THR A 100 -7.54 -4.75 -0.02
CA THR A 100 -6.32 -5.33 0.57
C THR A 100 -5.96 -4.72 1.92
N ALA A 101 -6.53 -3.55 2.24
CA ALA A 101 -6.32 -2.86 3.50
C ALA A 101 -7.01 -3.53 4.70
N GLY A 102 -7.88 -4.51 4.45
CA GLY A 102 -8.64 -5.22 5.49
C GLY A 102 -7.84 -6.30 6.21
N ALA A 103 -8.19 -6.56 7.47
CA ALA A 103 -7.60 -7.61 8.31
C ALA A 103 -7.53 -9.02 7.66
N PRO A 104 -8.51 -9.49 6.86
CA PRO A 104 -8.43 -10.80 6.22
C PRO A 104 -7.22 -10.94 5.29
N VAL A 105 -6.95 -9.92 4.47
CA VAL A 105 -5.85 -9.94 3.51
C VAL A 105 -4.51 -9.80 4.22
N ALA A 106 -4.43 -8.89 5.20
CA ALA A 106 -3.24 -8.72 6.02
C ALA A 106 -2.84 -10.02 6.73
N THR A 107 -3.81 -10.74 7.32
CA THR A 107 -3.57 -12.02 8.01
C THR A 107 -2.98 -13.07 7.07
N VAL A 108 -3.51 -13.19 5.85
CA VAL A 108 -2.99 -14.14 4.85
C VAL A 108 -1.57 -13.79 4.44
N ILE A 109 -1.31 -12.51 4.16
CA ILE A 109 0.03 -12.04 3.79
C ILE A 109 1.02 -12.33 4.93
N TYR A 110 0.70 -12.02 6.19
CA TYR A 110 1.60 -12.31 7.32
C TYR A 110 1.80 -13.80 7.58
N SER A 111 0.78 -14.63 7.37
CA SER A 111 0.90 -16.06 7.61
C SER A 111 1.89 -16.76 6.67
N ARG A 112 2.16 -16.17 5.49
CA ARG A 112 3.02 -16.77 4.44
C ARG A 112 4.22 -15.93 4.05
N SER A 113 4.33 -14.72 4.58
CA SER A 113 5.48 -13.86 4.33
C SER A 113 6.49 -14.00 5.47
N ASP A 114 7.75 -14.25 5.13
CA ASP A 114 8.88 -14.14 6.07
C ASP A 114 9.19 -12.67 6.44
N VAL A 115 8.19 -11.79 6.32
CA VAL A 115 8.27 -10.35 6.59
C VAL A 115 8.44 -10.17 8.09
N LYS A 116 9.69 -9.92 8.46
CA LYS A 116 10.09 -9.65 9.84
C LYS A 116 10.19 -8.14 10.04
N PRO A 117 9.78 -7.64 11.22
CA PRO A 117 10.02 -6.25 11.60
C PRO A 117 11.50 -5.91 11.44
N PRO A 118 11.84 -4.64 11.14
CA PRO A 118 13.22 -4.17 11.06
C PRO A 118 14.04 -4.61 12.28
N ARG A 119 15.29 -5.01 12.06
CA ARG A 119 16.14 -5.53 13.16
C ARG A 119 16.47 -4.45 14.19
N SER A 120 16.41 -3.20 13.76
CA SER A 120 16.58 -2.01 14.61
C SER A 120 15.43 -1.78 15.58
N TRP A 121 14.29 -2.44 15.41
CA TRP A 121 13.11 -2.26 16.27
C TRP A 121 13.16 -3.18 17.49
N SER A 122 12.80 -2.63 18.65
CA SER A 122 12.64 -3.40 19.87
C SER A 122 11.41 -4.32 19.79
N LYS A 123 11.41 -5.43 20.55
CA LYS A 123 10.34 -6.45 20.49
C LYS A 123 8.97 -5.88 20.86
N GLU A 124 8.92 -4.88 21.73
CA GLU A 124 7.68 -4.21 22.15
C GLU A 124 7.01 -3.48 20.98
N ARG A 125 7.77 -3.10 19.95
CA ARG A 125 7.26 -2.36 18.78
C ARG A 125 6.88 -3.27 17.61
N TRP A 126 7.06 -4.57 17.72
CA TRP A 126 6.72 -5.49 16.63
C TRP A 126 5.22 -5.51 16.34
N GLY A 127 4.37 -5.38 17.37
CA GLY A 127 2.92 -5.26 17.18
C GLY A 127 2.56 -4.06 16.31
N ALA A 128 3.12 -2.89 16.63
CA ALA A 128 2.91 -1.66 15.86
C ALA A 128 3.40 -1.80 14.41
N PHE A 129 4.44 -2.59 14.13
CA PHE A 129 4.86 -2.85 12.76
C PHE A 129 3.78 -3.58 11.96
N TYR A 130 3.17 -4.63 12.52
CA TYR A 130 2.12 -5.41 11.85
C TYR A 130 0.78 -4.68 11.70
N GLU A 131 0.55 -3.64 12.51
CA GLU A 131 -0.61 -2.75 12.39
C GLU A 131 -0.47 -1.76 11.22
N LEU A 132 0.75 -1.54 10.71
CA LEU A 132 0.94 -0.61 9.59
C LEU A 132 0.32 -1.15 8.30
N PRO A 133 -0.18 -0.25 7.42
CA PRO A 133 -0.44 -0.59 6.02
C PRO A 133 0.76 -1.28 5.39
N PHE A 134 0.47 -2.25 4.52
CA PHE A 134 1.49 -3.11 3.93
C PHE A 134 2.60 -2.30 3.23
N GLU A 135 2.25 -1.24 2.50
CA GLU A 135 3.19 -0.41 1.75
C GLU A 135 4.23 0.22 2.67
N LEU A 136 3.80 0.62 3.88
CA LEU A 136 4.70 1.20 4.87
C LEU A 136 5.63 0.15 5.46
N GLN A 137 5.17 -1.09 5.62
CA GLN A 137 6.04 -2.18 6.08
C GLN A 137 7.14 -2.51 5.08
N ASP A 138 6.79 -2.67 3.80
CA ASP A 138 7.76 -2.91 2.71
C ASP A 138 8.77 -1.77 2.61
N TYR A 139 8.30 -0.53 2.70
CA TYR A 139 9.18 0.65 2.74
C TYR A 139 10.15 0.60 3.92
N LEU A 140 9.66 0.33 5.13
CA LEU A 140 10.49 0.29 6.34
C LEU A 140 11.55 -0.82 6.28
N ILE A 141 11.19 -2.00 5.76
CA ILE A 141 12.15 -3.11 5.57
C ILE A 141 13.24 -2.71 4.60
N LYS A 142 12.88 -2.15 3.44
CA LYS A 142 13.85 -1.69 2.43
C LYS A 142 14.76 -0.60 2.99
N ARG A 143 14.20 0.35 3.74
CA ARG A 143 14.96 1.43 4.38
C ARG A 143 15.94 0.91 5.42
N ASP A 144 15.52 -0.02 6.28
CA ASP A 144 16.38 -0.64 7.30
C ASP A 144 17.55 -1.42 6.67
N ALA A 145 17.28 -2.14 5.57
CA ALA A 145 18.31 -2.83 4.80
C ALA A 145 19.34 -1.86 4.20
N GLN A 146 18.90 -0.72 3.65
CA GLN A 146 19.77 0.33 3.12
C GLN A 146 20.65 0.94 4.21
N VAL A 147 20.05 1.33 5.35
CA VAL A 147 20.78 1.90 6.50
C VAL A 147 21.84 0.92 6.99
N THR A 148 21.48 -0.36 7.12
CA THR A 148 22.41 -1.40 7.57
C THR A 148 23.58 -1.58 6.58
N ALA A 149 23.31 -1.53 5.28
CA ALA A 149 24.35 -1.61 4.25
C ALA A 149 25.29 -0.38 4.29
N GLU A 150 24.74 0.82 4.46
CA GLU A 150 25.50 2.06 4.61
C GLU A 150 26.40 2.04 5.86
N LEU A 151 25.85 1.60 7.00
CA LEU A 151 26.59 1.46 8.24
C LEU A 151 27.76 0.48 8.08
N ARG A 152 27.52 -0.68 7.46
CA ARG A 152 28.57 -1.67 7.19
C ARG A 152 29.68 -1.09 6.29
N ARG A 153 29.33 -0.32 5.26
CA ARG A 153 30.30 0.38 4.40
C ARG A 153 31.10 1.43 5.17
N ALA A 154 30.46 2.19 6.05
CA ALA A 154 31.13 3.18 6.90
C ALA A 154 32.12 2.50 7.86
N GLN A 155 31.71 1.42 8.52
CA GLN A 155 32.57 0.63 9.41
C GLN A 155 33.77 0.03 8.66
N SER A 156 33.57 -0.51 7.45
CA SER A 156 34.68 -1.02 6.65
C SER A 156 35.66 0.07 6.20
N ARG A 157 35.21 1.32 5.99
CA ARG A 157 36.09 2.45 5.67
C ARG A 157 36.87 2.98 6.89
N ALA A 158 36.25 2.94 8.07
CA ALA A 158 36.87 3.38 9.31
C ALA A 158 37.79 2.30 9.93
N ALA A 159 37.69 1.05 9.48
CA ALA A 159 38.54 -0.03 9.95
C ALA A 159 39.98 0.17 9.47
N ILE A 160 40.88 0.47 10.40
CA ILE A 160 42.33 0.45 10.13
C ILE A 160 42.72 -1.00 9.81
N PRO A 161 43.37 -1.26 8.67
CA PRO A 161 43.83 -2.59 8.32
C PRO A 161 44.69 -3.18 9.45
N LYS A 162 44.38 -4.40 9.89
CA LYS A 162 45.19 -5.12 10.91
C LYS A 162 46.68 -5.21 10.54
N ALA A 163 46.99 -5.18 9.24
CA ALA A 163 48.36 -5.14 8.74
C ALA A 163 49.09 -3.85 9.15
N GLU A 164 48.39 -2.72 9.18
CA GLU A 164 48.93 -1.41 9.56
C GLU A 164 49.17 -1.34 11.07
N ILE A 165 48.21 -1.84 11.87
CA ILE A 165 48.34 -1.99 13.32
C ILE A 165 49.53 -2.91 13.67
N ASN A 166 49.68 -4.07 13.01
CA ASN A 166 50.79 -4.98 13.27
C ASN A 166 52.16 -4.39 12.86
N ASN A 167 52.20 -3.53 11.84
CA ASN A 167 53.44 -2.90 11.38
C ASN A 167 53.87 -1.74 12.30
N GLU A 168 52.93 -1.06 12.95
CA GLU A 168 53.23 -0.12 14.04
C GLU A 168 53.69 -0.83 15.32
N ILE A 169 53.08 -1.97 15.67
CA ILE A 169 53.52 -2.78 16.82
C ILE A 169 54.93 -3.33 16.60
N ALA A 170 55.31 -3.71 15.37
CA ALA A 170 56.65 -4.23 15.06
C ALA A 170 57.75 -3.16 15.00
N LYS A 171 57.38 -1.87 14.99
CA LYS A 171 58.33 -0.73 15.00
C LYS A 171 58.69 -0.25 16.41
N HIS A 172 58.01 -0.75 17.43
CA HIS A 172 58.27 -0.47 18.84
C HIS A 172 58.81 -1.72 19.53
#